data_AF-A0A356KLV0-F1
#
_entry.id   AF-A0A356KLV0-F1
#
_cell.length_a   1.000
_cell.length_b   1.000
_cell.length_c   1.000
_cell.angle_alpha   90.00
_cell.angle_beta   90.00
_cell.angle_gamma   90.00
#
_symmetry.space_group_name_H-M   'P 1'
#
loop_
_entity.id
_entity.type
_entity.pdbx_description
1 polymer ?
#
loop_
_entity_poly.entity_id
_entity_poly.type
_entity_poly.pdbx_seq_one_letter_code
_entity_poly.pdbx_strand_id
1 'polypeptide(L)'
;MRNVCPPFLLLLGLAAPAAALEPDEFQRRYSEAKDSWVQRELIEQLDPADAAARKLLLAVLEQAAWYQREGAVGVLAKLKDAAGWRELGKTRDAAALEGVARAAGPAGQLALLKRLSGHKSWAVRRAAVISLRHVLSIEAVEALIAAWKGEKDFRVWIHCLESLEQLTGERDLARVEDWESWLEAKRDSLDLGQKERREAGGKRIQTRARGTRLDLHSRGRGLPLLVLPEYGYEHFYLQTYLRDLEQSNQLLYLKLPGASDFVEPKLQPAPGLPDPYYPIERLVESLEALHAQLVKDKAIADRPFALLAHGMSCWIAMRYATLHPKRVRKLILVAPYSSGAAWEAGRDRVEARGRQLGDQEMVHFAQNQLYDGYEAKSDAETVALERKELSCYFADPRDLEIGRLFGPLVDKEEDGEVYSCRWIQRPLGTVVIPEFDLAKLPRVRVPTLVIHGNRSVRTSLEDAAVVAKHFGGKVARFRKSARMPFYEEHADFVKVVRKLLER
;
A
#
# COMPACT_ATOMS: atom_id res chain seq x y z
N MET A 1 2.02 -10.44 -19.51
CA MET A 1 2.72 -9.69 -18.46
C MET A 1 3.63 -10.67 -17.74
N ARG A 2 4.95 -10.48 -17.80
CA ARG A 2 5.92 -11.28 -17.04
C ARG A 2 6.14 -10.59 -15.69
N ASN A 3 5.64 -11.17 -14.61
CA ASN A 3 6.14 -10.83 -13.28
C ASN A 3 7.25 -11.83 -12.97
N VAL A 4 8.49 -11.45 -13.23
CA VAL A 4 9.66 -12.22 -12.81
C VAL A 4 10.50 -11.31 -11.94
N CYS A 5 10.48 -11.53 -10.62
CA CYS A 5 11.64 -11.23 -9.78
C CYS A 5 12.51 -12.48 -9.82
N PRO A 6 13.71 -12.45 -10.42
CA PRO A 6 14.71 -13.50 -10.22
C PRO A 6 15.15 -13.55 -8.74
N PRO A 7 15.60 -14.71 -8.23
CA PRO A 7 16.25 -14.79 -6.92
C PRO A 7 17.63 -14.12 -6.99
N PHE A 8 17.92 -13.18 -6.08
CA PHE A 8 19.16 -12.40 -6.09
C PHE A 8 20.00 -12.60 -4.82
N LEU A 9 21.31 -12.74 -5.02
CA LEU A 9 22.36 -12.70 -4.01
C LEU A 9 23.12 -11.38 -4.17
N LEU A 10 22.96 -10.45 -3.22
CA LEU A 10 23.61 -9.15 -3.21
C LEU A 10 24.96 -9.24 -2.49
N LEU A 11 26.06 -9.20 -3.24
CA LEU A 11 27.42 -9.04 -2.71
C LEU A 11 27.70 -7.54 -2.51
N LEU A 12 27.54 -7.04 -1.28
CA LEU A 12 27.93 -5.69 -0.90
C LEU A 12 29.43 -5.64 -0.62
N GLY A 13 30.21 -5.18 -1.60
CA GLY A 13 31.56 -4.69 -1.37
C GLY A 13 31.52 -3.33 -0.66
N LEU A 14 32.17 -3.22 0.51
CA LEU A 14 32.30 -1.96 1.24
C LEU A 14 33.30 -1.04 0.51
N ALA A 15 32.81 -0.18 -0.38
CA ALA A 15 33.59 0.95 -0.89
C ALA A 15 33.80 1.98 0.23
N ALA A 16 34.96 2.64 0.24
CA ALA A 16 35.20 3.78 1.11
C ALA A 16 34.13 4.86 0.90
N PRO A 17 33.69 5.59 1.94
CA PRO A 17 32.68 6.62 1.79
C PRO A 17 33.18 7.67 0.81
N ALA A 18 32.40 7.93 -0.25
CA ALA A 18 32.66 9.03 -1.16
C ALA A 18 32.69 10.36 -0.38
N ALA A 19 33.53 11.30 -0.83
CA ALA A 19 33.55 12.64 -0.26
C ALA A 19 32.16 13.29 -0.39
N ALA A 20 31.79 14.10 0.61
CA ALA A 20 30.53 14.84 0.58
C ALA A 20 30.50 15.77 -0.64
N LEU A 21 29.34 15.84 -1.30
CA LEU A 21 29.18 16.67 -2.50
C LEU A 21 28.97 18.13 -2.11
N GLU A 22 29.75 19.04 -2.70
CA GLU A 22 29.59 20.49 -2.46
C GLU A 22 28.22 20.98 -2.96
N PRO A 23 27.55 21.93 -2.26
CA PRO A 23 26.19 22.38 -2.58
C PRO A 23 25.97 22.84 -4.03
N ASP A 24 26.93 23.56 -4.61
CA ASP A 24 26.83 24.06 -5.99
C ASP A 24 26.95 22.93 -7.01
N GLU A 25 27.83 21.95 -6.75
CA GLU A 25 27.98 20.78 -7.60
C GLU A 25 26.73 19.89 -7.55
N PHE A 26 26.18 19.69 -6.34
CA PHE A 26 24.90 19.00 -6.15
C PHE A 26 23.80 19.65 -6.98
N GLN A 27 23.61 20.97 -6.87
CA GLN A 27 22.52 21.67 -7.56
C GLN A 27 22.62 21.49 -9.08
N ARG A 28 23.82 21.61 -9.65
CA ARG A 28 24.07 21.38 -11.08
C ARG A 28 23.70 19.95 -11.47
N ARG A 29 24.33 18.94 -10.84
CA ARG A 29 24.14 17.53 -11.20
C ARG A 29 22.71 17.05 -10.98
N TYR A 30 22.07 17.50 -9.90
CA TYR A 30 20.69 17.16 -9.58
C TYR A 30 19.72 17.68 -10.65
N SER A 31 19.94 18.91 -11.15
CA SER A 31 19.12 19.50 -12.21
C SER A 31 19.31 18.85 -13.59
N GLU A 32 20.50 18.30 -13.85
CA GLU A 32 20.83 17.59 -15.10
C GLU A 32 20.32 16.14 -15.09
N ALA A 33 20.20 15.53 -13.91
CA ALA A 33 19.75 14.16 -13.74
C ALA A 33 18.26 14.02 -14.09
N LYS A 34 17.97 13.15 -15.08
CA LYS A 34 16.60 12.84 -15.53
C LYS A 34 15.95 11.72 -14.72
N ASP A 35 16.77 10.79 -14.24
CA ASP A 35 16.32 9.59 -13.54
C ASP A 35 16.28 9.83 -12.03
N SER A 36 15.22 9.37 -11.39
CA SER A 36 14.99 9.61 -9.96
C SER A 36 15.93 8.82 -9.04
N TRP A 37 16.49 7.69 -9.51
CA TRP A 37 17.53 6.97 -8.76
C TRP A 37 18.86 7.71 -8.75
N VAL A 38 19.28 8.30 -9.88
CA VAL A 38 20.47 9.15 -9.93
C VAL A 38 20.31 10.37 -9.03
N GLN A 39 19.14 11.01 -9.07
CA GLN A 39 18.81 12.11 -8.17
C GLN A 39 18.90 11.71 -6.69
N ARG A 40 18.40 10.52 -6.32
CA ARG A 40 18.50 10.00 -4.96
C ARG A 40 19.94 9.74 -4.54
N GLU A 41 20.76 9.12 -5.40
CA GLU A 41 22.18 8.88 -5.13
C GLU A 41 22.94 10.20 -4.88
N LEU A 42 22.61 11.27 -5.62
CA LEU A 42 23.17 12.60 -5.38
C LEU A 42 22.73 13.18 -4.04
N ILE A 43 21.46 13.01 -3.67
CA ILE A 43 20.94 13.47 -2.36
C ILE A 43 21.69 12.77 -1.23
N GLU A 44 21.93 11.47 -1.35
CA GLU A 44 22.59 10.65 -0.33
C GLU A 44 24.06 11.02 -0.08
N GLN A 45 24.68 11.82 -0.96
CA GLN A 45 26.03 12.36 -0.84
C GLN A 45 26.12 13.69 -0.07
N LEU A 46 24.99 14.31 0.28
CA LEU A 46 24.97 15.56 1.06
C LEU A 46 25.32 15.30 2.53
N ASP A 47 26.07 16.21 3.15
CA ASP A 47 26.37 16.19 4.58
C ASP A 47 25.31 16.97 5.38
N PRO A 48 24.50 16.32 6.24
CA PRO A 48 23.49 17.04 7.04
C PRO A 48 24.10 17.99 8.08
N ALA A 49 25.39 17.88 8.41
CA ALA A 49 26.06 18.81 9.32
C ALA A 49 26.31 20.19 8.68
N ASP A 50 26.43 20.27 7.36
CA ASP A 50 26.52 21.53 6.62
C ASP A 50 25.15 22.25 6.54
N ALA A 51 25.13 23.52 6.89
CA ALA A 51 23.94 24.37 6.83
C ALA A 51 23.46 24.61 5.39
N ALA A 52 24.36 24.69 4.40
CA ALA A 52 23.98 24.85 3.00
C ALA A 52 23.34 23.56 2.47
N ALA A 53 23.95 22.40 2.72
CA ALA A 53 23.36 21.09 2.42
C ALA A 53 21.98 20.89 3.07
N ARG A 54 21.77 21.31 4.33
CA ARG A 54 20.43 21.25 4.97
C ARG A 54 19.36 22.05 4.22
N LYS A 55 19.70 23.22 3.66
CA LYS A 55 18.75 24.01 2.86
C LYS A 55 18.36 23.28 1.58
N LEU A 56 19.31 22.61 0.92
CA LEU A 56 19.05 21.79 -0.26
C LEU A 56 18.17 20.58 0.09
N LEU A 57 18.44 19.90 1.20
CA LEU A 57 17.61 18.78 1.69
C LEU A 57 16.18 19.24 1.98
N LEU A 58 15.97 20.42 2.58
CA LEU A 58 14.63 20.98 2.77
C LEU A 58 13.92 21.28 1.44
N ALA A 59 14.64 21.78 0.44
CA ALA A 59 14.06 22.02 -0.89
C ALA A 59 13.63 20.72 -1.57
N VAL A 60 14.42 19.64 -1.46
CA VAL A 60 14.04 18.31 -1.92
C VAL A 60 12.78 17.83 -1.19
N LEU A 61 12.72 17.97 0.14
CA LEU A 61 11.56 17.57 0.93
C LEU A 61 10.28 18.33 0.60
N GLU A 62 10.38 19.56 0.10
CA GLU A 62 9.23 20.39 -0.29
C GLU A 62 8.66 19.99 -1.66
N GLN A 63 9.53 19.70 -2.63
CA GLN A 63 9.15 19.67 -4.04
C GLN A 63 9.19 18.29 -4.69
N ALA A 64 10.11 17.43 -4.28
CA ALA A 64 10.40 16.19 -5.00
C ALA A 64 9.35 15.10 -4.75
N ALA A 65 9.32 14.08 -5.60
CA ALA A 65 8.52 12.88 -5.36
C ALA A 65 9.03 12.12 -4.13
N TRP A 66 8.18 11.24 -3.60
CA TRP A 66 8.38 10.55 -2.32
C TRP A 66 9.74 9.86 -2.22
N TYR A 67 10.28 9.34 -3.33
CA TYR A 67 11.51 8.55 -3.33
C TYR A 67 12.77 9.39 -3.11
N GLN A 68 12.85 10.56 -3.74
CA GLN A 68 13.90 11.54 -3.47
C GLN A 68 13.73 12.12 -2.06
N ARG A 69 12.49 12.39 -1.65
CA ARG A 69 12.19 12.85 -0.27
C ARG A 69 12.67 11.82 0.75
N GLU A 70 12.48 10.52 0.53
CA GLU A 70 13.00 9.47 1.40
C GLU A 70 14.54 9.44 1.46
N GLY A 71 15.22 9.68 0.34
CA GLY A 71 16.67 9.87 0.34
C GLY A 71 17.08 11.02 1.27
N ALA A 72 16.40 12.17 1.17
CA ALA A 72 16.67 13.32 2.04
C ALA A 72 16.34 13.02 3.51
N VAL A 73 15.27 12.28 3.80
CA VAL A 73 14.95 11.78 5.15
C VAL A 73 16.10 10.93 5.70
N GLY A 74 16.62 10.01 4.90
CA GLY A 74 17.73 9.13 5.28
C GLY A 74 19.02 9.88 5.59
N VAL A 75 19.31 10.96 4.85
CA VAL A 75 20.45 11.85 5.11
C VAL A 75 20.23 12.64 6.39
N LEU A 76 19.08 13.30 6.55
CA LEU A 76 18.77 14.10 7.74
C LEU A 76 18.74 13.27 9.02
N ALA A 77 18.33 11.99 8.96
CA ALA A 77 18.34 11.09 10.11
C ALA A 77 19.74 10.87 10.71
N LYS A 78 20.81 11.16 9.95
CA LYS A 78 22.21 11.07 10.41
C LYS A 78 22.66 12.33 11.19
N LEU A 79 21.86 13.40 11.21
CA LEU A 79 22.18 14.63 11.91
C LEU A 79 22.24 14.42 13.43
N LYS A 80 23.40 14.71 14.02
CA LYS A 80 23.63 14.57 15.48
C LYS A 80 23.46 15.87 16.25
N ASP A 81 23.57 17.02 15.58
CA ASP A 81 23.55 18.32 16.23
C ASP A 81 22.13 18.79 16.59
N ALA A 82 21.94 19.13 17.86
CA ALA A 82 20.68 19.66 18.38
C ALA A 82 20.34 21.05 17.82
N ALA A 83 21.33 21.88 17.48
CA ALA A 83 21.07 23.18 16.87
C ALA A 83 20.49 23.03 15.45
N GLY A 84 21.03 22.12 14.65
CA GLY A 84 20.49 21.73 13.35
C GLY A 84 19.05 21.21 13.43
N TRP A 85 18.72 20.33 14.39
CA TRP A 85 17.33 19.89 14.58
C TRP A 85 16.37 21.03 14.97
N ARG A 86 16.82 21.97 15.80
CA ARG A 86 16.05 23.17 16.13
C ARG A 86 15.85 24.08 14.91
N GLU A 87 16.84 24.16 14.01
CA GLU A 87 16.74 24.90 12.75
C GLU A 87 15.73 24.25 11.81
N LEU A 88 15.87 22.95 11.53
CA LEU A 88 14.96 22.18 10.67
C LEU A 88 13.51 22.27 11.17
N GLY A 89 13.31 22.19 12.48
CA GLY A 89 12.00 22.32 13.11
C GLY A 89 11.37 23.73 13.03
N LYS A 90 12.04 24.73 12.44
CA LYS A 90 11.48 26.08 12.21
C LYS A 90 10.93 26.27 10.80
N THR A 91 11.14 25.32 9.87
CA THR A 91 10.56 25.44 8.53
C THR A 91 9.04 25.54 8.62
N ARG A 92 8.46 26.38 7.75
CA ARG A 92 7.00 26.62 7.70
C ARG A 92 6.31 25.78 6.65
N ASP A 93 7.08 25.18 5.73
CA ASP A 93 6.53 24.29 4.72
C ASP A 93 6.11 22.95 5.33
N ALA A 94 4.87 22.54 5.04
CA ALA A 94 4.30 21.35 5.65
C ALA A 94 4.88 20.06 5.08
N ALA A 95 5.29 20.04 3.81
CA ALA A 95 5.94 18.87 3.20
C ALA A 95 7.37 18.72 3.73
N ALA A 96 8.11 19.82 3.85
CA ALA A 96 9.41 19.82 4.51
C ALA A 96 9.31 19.31 5.96
N LEU A 97 8.35 19.83 6.75
CA LEU A 97 8.12 19.38 8.13
C LEU A 97 7.71 17.91 8.23
N GLU A 98 6.94 17.38 7.27
CA GLU A 98 6.63 15.95 7.20
C GLU A 98 7.90 15.12 7.08
N GLY A 99 8.81 15.49 6.17
CA GLY A 99 10.11 14.82 6.02
C GLY A 99 11.01 14.95 7.25
N VAL A 100 11.07 16.14 7.86
CA VAL A 100 11.80 16.37 9.11
C VAL A 100 11.26 15.48 10.24
N ALA A 101 9.93 15.34 10.35
CA ALA A 101 9.32 14.44 11.32
C ALA A 101 9.70 12.97 11.07
N ARG A 102 9.76 12.52 9.79
CA ARG A 102 10.22 11.16 9.44
C ARG A 102 11.67 10.91 9.83
N ALA A 103 12.55 11.88 9.63
CA ALA A 103 13.97 11.78 9.97
C ALA A 103 14.22 11.83 11.50
N ALA A 104 13.39 12.59 12.22
CA ALA A 104 13.49 12.78 13.68
C ALA A 104 13.32 11.50 14.50
N GLY A 105 12.56 10.51 14.01
CA GLY A 105 12.33 9.21 14.69
C GLY A 105 13.62 8.42 14.89
N PRO A 106 14.28 7.96 13.81
CA PRO A 106 15.56 7.26 13.91
C PRO A 106 16.67 8.08 14.59
N ALA A 107 16.60 9.42 14.52
CA ALA A 107 17.55 10.32 15.19
C ALA A 107 17.24 10.56 16.68
N GLY A 108 16.21 9.91 17.25
CA GLY A 108 15.88 10.00 18.68
C GLY A 108 15.32 11.35 19.14
N GLN A 109 14.79 12.17 18.23
CA GLN A 109 14.37 13.55 18.52
C GLN A 109 12.95 13.62 19.11
N LEU A 110 12.74 12.98 20.26
CA LEU A 110 11.42 12.84 20.90
C LEU A 110 10.71 14.19 21.15
N ALA A 111 11.42 15.20 21.65
CA ALA A 111 10.84 16.51 21.95
C ALA A 111 10.28 17.19 20.68
N LEU A 112 10.98 17.06 19.55
CA LEU A 112 10.52 17.57 18.26
C LEU A 112 9.27 16.81 17.80
N LEU A 113 9.26 15.47 17.91
CA LEU A 113 8.12 14.65 17.53
C LEU A 113 6.87 14.95 18.36
N LYS A 114 6.99 15.08 19.69
CA LYS A 114 5.89 15.49 20.58
C LYS A 114 5.29 16.85 20.18
N ARG A 115 6.12 17.78 19.73
CA ARG A 115 5.65 19.08 19.23
C ARG A 115 4.95 18.95 17.87
N LEU A 116 5.52 18.16 16.95
CA LEU A 116 4.98 18.00 15.60
C LEU A 116 3.70 17.14 15.56
N SER A 117 3.47 16.26 16.53
CA SER A 117 2.20 15.52 16.67
C SER A 117 1.02 16.44 16.99
N GLY A 118 1.24 17.67 17.45
CA GLY A 118 0.22 18.71 17.64
C GLY A 118 0.08 19.70 16.46
N HIS A 119 0.77 19.49 15.34
CA HIS A 119 0.80 20.44 14.24
C HIS A 119 -0.54 20.57 13.49
N LYS A 120 -0.84 21.74 12.92
CA LYS A 120 -2.12 21.96 12.19
C LYS A 120 -2.31 21.09 10.96
N SER A 121 -1.22 20.73 10.28
CA SER A 121 -1.24 19.84 9.11
C SER A 121 -1.30 18.39 9.55
N TRP A 122 -2.32 17.66 9.09
CA TRP A 122 -2.50 16.24 9.37
C TRP A 122 -1.33 15.39 8.85
N ALA A 123 -0.70 15.75 7.72
CA ALA A 123 0.44 15.01 7.17
C ALA A 123 1.66 15.08 8.11
N VAL A 124 1.90 16.24 8.72
CA VAL A 124 2.97 16.42 9.72
C VAL A 124 2.66 15.65 11.00
N ARG A 125 1.42 15.70 11.50
CA ARG A 125 1.02 14.92 12.68
C ARG A 125 1.17 13.42 12.43
N ARG A 126 0.68 12.93 11.29
CA ARG A 126 0.84 11.55 10.84
C ARG A 126 2.31 11.13 10.81
N ALA A 127 3.16 11.91 10.14
CA ALA A 127 4.58 11.59 10.08
C ALA A 127 5.23 11.55 11.47
N ALA A 128 4.86 12.47 12.36
CA ALA A 128 5.36 12.49 13.73
C ALA A 128 4.92 11.24 14.51
N VAL A 129 3.66 10.83 14.44
CA VAL A 129 3.18 9.63 15.16
C VAL A 129 3.78 8.34 14.60
N ILE A 130 3.94 8.23 13.27
CA ILE A 130 4.64 7.07 12.69
C ILE A 130 6.11 7.06 13.16
N SER A 131 6.75 8.22 13.29
CA SER A 131 8.14 8.31 13.74
C SER A 131 8.35 7.99 15.22
N LEU A 132 7.35 8.26 16.07
CA LEU A 132 7.44 8.01 17.52
C LEU A 132 7.71 6.53 17.83
N ARG A 133 7.25 5.58 17.00
CA ARG A 133 7.52 4.14 17.19
C ARG A 133 9.00 3.75 17.09
N HIS A 134 9.85 4.62 16.55
CA HIS A 134 11.30 4.38 16.48
C HIS A 134 12.03 4.85 17.74
N VAL A 135 11.34 5.56 18.64
CA VAL A 135 11.88 6.01 19.92
C VAL A 135 11.42 5.04 21.00
N LEU A 136 12.25 4.04 21.31
CA LEU A 136 11.97 2.98 22.28
C LEU A 136 11.95 3.52 23.73
N SER A 137 10.87 4.21 24.09
CA SER A 137 10.69 4.86 25.40
C SER A 137 9.23 4.88 25.81
N ILE A 138 8.96 4.82 27.12
CA ILE A 138 7.60 4.94 27.66
C ILE A 138 7.00 6.30 27.27
N GLU A 139 7.81 7.35 27.24
CA GLU A 139 7.42 8.71 26.86
C GLU A 139 6.95 8.81 25.41
N ALA A 140 7.40 7.91 24.52
CA ALA A 140 6.89 7.82 23.16
C ALA A 140 5.52 7.12 23.12
N VAL A 141 5.31 6.08 23.93
CA VAL A 141 3.98 5.44 24.11
C VAL A 141 2.97 6.46 24.63
N GLU A 142 3.33 7.20 25.68
CA GLU A 142 2.50 8.28 26.22
C GLU A 142 2.18 9.35 25.16
N ALA A 143 3.18 9.74 24.35
CA ALA A 143 2.99 10.72 23.29
C ALA A 143 1.99 10.22 22.21
N LEU A 144 2.04 8.93 21.88
CA LEU A 144 1.12 8.32 20.91
C LEU A 144 -0.32 8.27 21.45
N ILE A 145 -0.50 7.86 22.72
CA ILE A 145 -1.80 7.85 23.39
C ILE A 145 -2.37 9.27 23.45
N ALA A 146 -1.56 10.25 23.88
CA ALA A 146 -1.96 11.65 23.95
C ALA A 146 -2.33 12.22 22.57
N ALA A 147 -1.56 11.89 21.53
CA ALA A 147 -1.87 12.28 20.16
C ALA A 147 -3.19 11.68 19.68
N TRP A 148 -3.50 10.43 20.02
CA TRP A 148 -4.76 9.79 19.64
C TRP A 148 -5.96 10.41 20.37
N LYS A 149 -5.87 10.68 21.68
CA LYS A 149 -7.01 11.11 22.51
C LYS A 149 -7.80 12.31 21.95
N GLY A 150 -7.15 13.22 21.24
CA GLY A 150 -7.76 14.39 20.61
C GLY A 150 -7.95 14.31 19.09
N GLU A 151 -7.52 13.22 18.45
CA GLU A 151 -7.44 13.14 16.99
C GLU A 151 -8.73 12.61 16.37
N LYS A 152 -9.23 13.35 15.38
CA LYS A 152 -10.45 13.03 14.63
C LYS A 152 -10.15 12.63 13.19
N ASP A 153 -8.97 12.98 12.69
CA ASP A 153 -8.52 12.59 11.36
C ASP A 153 -8.05 11.14 11.38
N PHE A 154 -8.78 10.29 10.67
CA PHE A 154 -8.43 8.87 10.51
C PHE A 154 -7.00 8.67 10.07
N ARG A 155 -6.51 9.49 9.14
CA ARG A 155 -5.16 9.39 8.57
C ARG A 155 -4.07 9.69 9.59
N VAL A 156 -4.41 10.10 10.81
CA VAL A 156 -3.46 10.28 11.90
C VAL A 156 -3.73 9.23 12.98
N TRP A 157 -4.96 9.12 13.49
CA TRP A 157 -5.22 8.23 14.63
C TRP A 157 -4.95 6.76 14.32
N ILE A 158 -5.21 6.31 13.08
CA ILE A 158 -4.93 4.92 12.69
C ILE A 158 -3.44 4.59 12.83
N HIS A 159 -2.58 5.56 12.52
CA HIS A 159 -1.14 5.40 12.66
C HIS A 159 -0.66 5.62 14.10
N CYS A 160 -1.42 6.31 14.95
CA CYS A 160 -1.18 6.24 16.40
C CYS A 160 -1.35 4.80 16.88
N LEU A 161 -2.47 4.15 16.51
CA LEU A 161 -2.75 2.76 16.87
C LEU A 161 -1.70 1.81 16.31
N GLU A 162 -1.38 1.86 15.01
CA GLU A 162 -0.34 0.99 14.44
C GLU A 162 1.04 1.22 15.07
N SER A 163 1.37 2.46 15.43
CA SER A 163 2.64 2.79 16.08
C SER A 163 2.69 2.26 17.51
N LEU A 164 1.57 2.30 18.24
CA LEU A 164 1.43 1.67 19.55
C LEU A 164 1.60 0.16 19.44
N GLU A 165 0.90 -0.50 18.52
CA GLU A 165 0.99 -1.95 18.31
C GLU A 165 2.43 -2.39 17.95
N GLN A 166 3.13 -1.60 17.15
CA GLN A 166 4.52 -1.91 16.77
C GLN A 166 5.52 -1.62 17.87
N LEU A 167 5.33 -0.54 18.63
CA LEU A 167 6.24 -0.14 19.71
C LEU A 167 6.13 -1.06 20.93
N THR A 168 4.91 -1.47 21.26
CA THR A 168 4.59 -2.22 22.50
C THR A 168 4.43 -3.72 22.27
N GLY A 169 4.14 -4.15 21.05
CA GLY A 169 3.76 -5.53 20.72
C GLY A 169 2.32 -5.90 21.12
N GLU A 170 1.60 -5.02 21.84
CA GLU A 170 0.21 -5.21 22.28
C GLU A 170 -0.77 -4.99 21.11
N ARG A 171 -1.91 -5.70 21.12
CA ARG A 171 -2.85 -5.72 19.98
C ARG A 171 -4.30 -5.71 20.43
N ASP A 172 -5.19 -5.44 19.48
CA ASP A 172 -6.64 -5.55 19.63
C ASP A 172 -7.28 -4.64 20.70
N LEU A 173 -6.51 -3.69 21.23
CA LEU A 173 -7.00 -2.55 22.00
C LEU A 173 -7.58 -1.50 21.04
N ALA A 174 -8.91 -1.52 20.91
CA ALA A 174 -9.63 -0.76 19.88
C ALA A 174 -9.79 0.72 20.20
N ARG A 175 -9.72 1.12 21.48
CA ARG A 175 -9.97 2.49 21.92
C ARG A 175 -8.79 3.06 22.69
N VAL A 176 -8.63 4.37 22.65
CA VAL A 176 -7.54 5.07 23.34
C VAL A 176 -7.58 4.85 24.86
N GLU A 177 -8.77 4.73 25.45
CA GLU A 177 -8.94 4.46 26.89
C GLU A 177 -8.44 3.08 27.29
N ASP A 178 -8.53 2.10 26.37
CA ASP A 178 -8.02 0.75 26.60
C ASP A 178 -6.48 0.77 26.65
N TRP A 179 -5.85 1.61 25.82
CA TRP A 179 -4.40 1.84 25.83
C TRP A 179 -3.92 2.61 27.06
N GLU A 180 -4.69 3.61 27.53
CA GLU A 180 -4.40 4.32 28.78
C GLU A 180 -4.38 3.35 29.96
N SER A 181 -5.43 2.53 30.08
CA SER A 181 -5.57 1.54 31.16
C SER A 181 -4.47 0.46 31.08
N TRP A 182 -4.14 0.01 29.88
CA TRP A 182 -3.06 -0.96 29.65
C TRP A 182 -1.70 -0.38 30.06
N LEU A 183 -1.39 0.86 29.67
CA LEU A 183 -0.12 1.49 30.00
C LEU A 183 0.00 1.70 31.51
N GLU A 184 -1.06 2.12 32.19
CA GLU A 184 -1.09 2.24 33.65
C GLU A 184 -0.75 0.90 34.33
N ALA A 185 -1.35 -0.21 33.88
CA ALA A 185 -1.10 -1.53 34.44
C ALA A 185 0.29 -2.11 34.10
N LYS A 186 0.90 -1.69 32.99
CA LYS A 186 2.17 -2.24 32.50
C LYS A 186 3.38 -1.34 32.69
N ARG A 187 3.21 -0.07 33.08
CA ARG A 187 4.26 0.96 33.14
C ARG A 187 5.60 0.46 33.69
N ASP A 188 5.58 -0.18 34.86
CA ASP A 188 6.80 -0.59 35.57
C ASP A 188 7.43 -1.89 35.05
N SER A 189 6.72 -2.60 34.17
CA SER A 189 7.13 -3.90 33.61
C SER A 189 7.16 -3.91 32.08
N LEU A 190 7.01 -2.75 31.45
CA LEU A 190 6.93 -2.63 30.00
C LEU A 190 8.32 -2.76 29.38
N ASP A 191 8.51 -3.83 28.62
CA ASP A 191 9.71 -4.07 27.82
C ASP A 191 9.45 -3.66 26.36
N LEU A 192 10.12 -2.60 25.91
CA LEU A 192 9.99 -2.06 24.57
C LEU A 192 11.06 -2.62 23.65
N GLY A 193 10.68 -2.97 22.41
CA GLY A 193 11.63 -3.41 21.39
C GLY A 193 11.82 -4.92 21.28
N GLN A 194 10.98 -5.74 21.93
CA GLN A 194 10.94 -7.18 21.62
C GLN A 194 10.49 -7.38 20.16
N LYS A 195 11.44 -7.89 19.35
CA LYS A 195 11.34 -8.03 17.88
C LYS A 195 10.55 -9.24 17.40
N GLU A 196 9.97 -10.06 18.28
CA GLU A 196 9.13 -11.15 17.82
C GLU A 196 7.94 -10.54 17.09
N ARG A 197 7.97 -10.62 15.75
CA ARG A 197 6.86 -10.30 14.86
C ARG A 197 5.70 -11.22 15.23
N ARG A 198 4.95 -10.87 16.27
CA ARG A 198 3.65 -11.49 16.55
C ARG A 198 2.76 -11.22 15.33
N GLU A 199 2.03 -12.22 14.85
CA GLU A 199 1.12 -12.08 13.69
C GLU A 199 0.13 -10.94 13.92
N ALA A 200 -0.16 -10.12 12.89
CA ALA A 200 -1.15 -9.01 12.92
C ALA A 200 -2.38 -9.40 13.77
N GLY A 201 -2.90 -8.50 14.62
CA GLY A 201 -4.06 -8.85 15.47
C GLY A 201 -5.21 -9.38 14.61
N GLY A 202 -6.09 -10.21 15.16
CA GLY A 202 -7.09 -10.94 14.38
C GLY A 202 -6.81 -12.44 14.28
N LYS A 203 -7.58 -13.14 13.44
CA LYS A 203 -7.51 -14.59 13.27
C LYS A 203 -7.06 -14.95 11.86
N ARG A 204 -5.93 -15.66 11.75
CA ARG A 204 -5.53 -16.31 10.50
C ARG A 204 -6.41 -17.54 10.23
N ILE A 205 -6.83 -17.70 8.98
CA ILE A 205 -7.66 -18.81 8.51
C ILE A 205 -6.98 -19.39 7.28
N GLN A 206 -6.43 -20.59 7.42
CA GLN A 206 -5.87 -21.36 6.31
C GLN A 206 -6.79 -22.51 5.99
N THR A 207 -7.17 -22.65 4.73
CA THR A 207 -8.03 -23.74 4.29
C THR A 207 -7.72 -24.15 2.86
N ARG A 208 -8.34 -25.24 2.41
CA ARG A 208 -8.33 -25.69 1.03
C ARG A 208 -9.76 -25.81 0.53
N ALA A 209 -10.05 -25.18 -0.61
CA ALA A 209 -11.36 -25.22 -1.24
C ALA A 209 -11.18 -25.47 -2.75
N ARG A 210 -11.90 -26.45 -3.31
CA ARG A 210 -11.82 -26.82 -4.75
C ARG A 210 -10.37 -26.97 -5.26
N GLY A 211 -9.52 -27.61 -4.45
CA GLY A 211 -8.12 -27.84 -4.78
C GLY A 211 -7.23 -26.60 -4.77
N THR A 212 -7.70 -25.47 -4.21
CA THR A 212 -6.92 -24.23 -4.06
C THR A 212 -6.66 -23.97 -2.58
N ARG A 213 -5.41 -23.70 -2.21
CA ARG A 213 -5.03 -23.24 -0.87
C ARG A 213 -5.42 -21.77 -0.72
N LEU A 214 -6.13 -21.45 0.36
CA LEU A 214 -6.61 -20.11 0.68
C LEU A 214 -6.08 -19.72 2.05
N ASP A 215 -5.53 -18.51 2.16
CA ASP A 215 -5.06 -17.91 3.39
C ASP A 215 -5.77 -16.57 3.58
N LEU A 216 -6.48 -16.42 4.69
CA LEU A 216 -7.24 -15.23 5.02
C LEU A 216 -6.85 -14.72 6.39
N HIS A 217 -6.88 -13.40 6.53
CA HIS A 217 -6.81 -12.76 7.82
C HIS A 217 -8.17 -12.16 8.18
N SER A 218 -8.76 -12.62 9.29
CA SER A 218 -10.07 -12.16 9.77
C SER A 218 -9.94 -11.16 10.91
N ARG A 219 -10.64 -10.03 10.79
CA ARG A 219 -10.70 -8.96 11.80
C ARG A 219 -12.10 -8.39 11.94
N GLY A 220 -12.37 -7.75 13.07
CA GLY A 220 -13.67 -7.13 13.34
C GLY A 220 -14.79 -8.12 13.63
N ARG A 221 -16.03 -7.62 13.69
CA ARG A 221 -17.23 -8.40 14.00
C ARG A 221 -18.41 -7.90 13.15
N GLY A 222 -19.40 -8.75 12.91
CA GLY A 222 -20.63 -8.39 12.19
C GLY A 222 -20.78 -9.15 10.88
N LEU A 223 -21.38 -8.51 9.87
CA LEU A 223 -21.61 -9.15 8.57
C LEU A 223 -20.28 -9.33 7.81
N PRO A 224 -20.10 -10.44 7.06
CA PRO A 224 -18.83 -10.70 6.42
C PRO A 224 -18.60 -9.75 5.23
N LEU A 225 -17.36 -9.27 5.12
CA LEU A 225 -16.82 -8.47 4.02
C LEU A 225 -15.52 -9.12 3.56
N LEU A 226 -15.56 -9.80 2.41
CA LEU A 226 -14.37 -10.38 1.79
C LEU A 226 -13.64 -9.30 0.98
N VAL A 227 -12.36 -9.12 1.31
CA VAL A 227 -11.48 -8.08 0.77
C VAL A 227 -10.42 -8.71 -0.12
N LEU A 228 -10.41 -8.32 -1.40
CA LEU A 228 -9.45 -8.76 -2.40
C LEU A 228 -8.44 -7.63 -2.69
N PRO A 229 -7.13 -7.84 -2.40
CA PRO A 229 -6.10 -6.85 -2.73
C PRO A 229 -5.91 -6.69 -4.22
N GLU A 230 -5.04 -5.76 -4.62
CA GLU A 230 -4.64 -5.64 -6.02
C GLU A 230 -3.83 -6.89 -6.40
N TYR A 231 -3.91 -7.28 -7.67
CA TYR A 231 -3.14 -8.40 -8.17
C TYR A 231 -1.63 -8.14 -7.98
N GLY A 232 -0.91 -9.10 -7.39
CA GLY A 232 0.52 -8.97 -7.08
C GLY A 232 0.82 -8.24 -5.77
N TYR A 233 -0.21 -7.81 -5.03
CA TYR A 233 -0.05 -7.08 -3.78
C TYR A 233 -0.52 -7.93 -2.60
N GLU A 234 0.09 -7.66 -1.44
CA GLU A 234 -0.28 -8.27 -0.18
C GLU A 234 -1.63 -7.77 0.33
N HIS A 235 -2.29 -8.58 1.12
CA HIS A 235 -3.61 -8.23 1.66
C HIS A 235 -3.55 -7.11 2.71
N PHE A 236 -2.40 -6.90 3.37
CA PHE A 236 -2.28 -5.97 4.48
C PHE A 236 -2.27 -4.49 4.07
N TYR A 237 -1.98 -4.11 2.82
CA TYR A 237 -1.96 -2.68 2.45
C TYR A 237 -3.35 -2.03 2.52
N LEU A 238 -4.42 -2.83 2.49
CA LEU A 238 -5.79 -2.37 2.73
C LEU A 238 -6.19 -2.42 4.21
N GLN A 239 -5.49 -3.19 5.05
CA GLN A 239 -5.89 -3.41 6.45
C GLN A 239 -5.91 -2.10 7.24
N THR A 240 -4.86 -1.28 7.12
CA THR A 240 -4.78 0.05 7.74
C THR A 240 -6.04 0.85 7.40
N TYR A 241 -6.39 0.93 6.11
CA TYR A 241 -7.43 1.85 5.62
C TYR A 241 -8.85 1.29 5.64
N LEU A 242 -9.03 0.04 6.09
CA LEU A 242 -10.36 -0.55 6.27
C LEU A 242 -10.68 -0.83 7.74
N ARG A 243 -9.75 -0.52 8.66
CA ARG A 243 -9.91 -0.72 10.11
C ARG A 243 -11.18 -0.08 10.68
N ASP A 244 -11.60 1.06 10.11
CA ASP A 244 -12.85 1.74 10.45
C ASP A 244 -14.12 0.90 10.21
N LEU A 245 -14.05 -0.09 9.32
CA LEU A 245 -15.19 -0.95 9.00
C LEU A 245 -15.32 -2.13 9.96
N GLU A 246 -14.27 -2.44 10.73
CA GLU A 246 -14.20 -3.60 11.64
C GLU A 246 -15.21 -3.54 12.79
N GLN A 247 -15.71 -2.34 13.12
CA GLN A 247 -16.72 -2.13 14.15
C GLN A 247 -18.11 -2.69 13.77
N SER A 248 -18.39 -2.81 12.48
CA SER A 248 -19.71 -3.22 11.96
C SER A 248 -19.65 -4.41 11.00
N ASN A 249 -18.45 -4.77 10.53
CA ASN A 249 -18.24 -5.87 9.60
C ASN A 249 -17.10 -6.75 10.09
N GLN A 250 -17.22 -8.05 9.81
CA GLN A 250 -16.12 -8.98 9.91
C GLN A 250 -15.37 -8.96 8.57
N LEU A 251 -14.19 -8.37 8.56
CA LEU A 251 -13.35 -8.24 7.37
C LEU A 251 -12.53 -9.52 7.21
N LEU A 252 -12.55 -10.07 6.00
CA LEU A 252 -11.79 -11.25 5.60
C LEU A 252 -10.81 -10.82 4.50
N TYR A 253 -9.57 -10.53 4.88
CA TYR A 253 -8.54 -10.10 3.95
C TYR A 253 -7.91 -11.33 3.30
N LEU A 254 -8.18 -11.55 2.01
CA LEU A 254 -7.64 -12.69 1.28
C LEU A 254 -6.20 -12.41 0.82
N LYS A 255 -5.27 -13.26 1.22
CA LYS A 255 -3.97 -13.38 0.60
C LYS A 255 -4.17 -14.10 -0.76
N LEU A 256 -4.24 -13.35 -1.87
CA LEU A 256 -4.59 -13.87 -3.21
C LEU A 256 -3.75 -15.09 -3.61
N PRO A 257 -4.33 -16.23 -4.01
CA PRO A 257 -3.55 -17.42 -4.34
C PRO A 257 -2.55 -17.19 -5.48
N GLY A 258 -1.31 -17.66 -5.30
CA GLY A 258 -0.29 -17.75 -6.35
C GLY A 258 -0.47 -19.01 -7.21
N ALA A 259 0.30 -19.16 -8.28
CA ALA A 259 0.24 -20.31 -9.19
C ALA A 259 0.33 -21.66 -8.46
N SER A 260 1.22 -21.73 -7.47
CA SER A 260 1.49 -22.93 -6.67
C SER A 260 0.39 -23.26 -5.66
N ASP A 261 -0.47 -22.30 -5.31
CA ASP A 261 -1.62 -22.53 -4.43
C ASP A 261 -2.75 -23.32 -5.11
N PHE A 262 -2.72 -23.43 -6.43
CA PHE A 262 -3.66 -24.22 -7.22
C PHE A 262 -3.14 -25.65 -7.40
N VAL A 263 -3.36 -26.48 -6.38
CA VAL A 263 -2.69 -27.79 -6.27
C VAL A 263 -3.42 -28.95 -6.94
N GLU A 264 -4.76 -28.92 -7.03
CA GLU A 264 -5.56 -30.07 -7.50
C GLU A 264 -6.68 -29.67 -8.49
N PRO A 265 -6.49 -29.87 -9.82
CA PRO A 265 -5.23 -30.23 -10.46
C PRO A 265 -4.21 -29.07 -10.40
N LYS A 266 -2.93 -29.34 -10.64
CA LYS A 266 -1.94 -28.27 -10.85
C LYS A 266 -2.26 -27.50 -12.13
N LEU A 267 -1.96 -26.20 -12.14
CA LEU A 267 -2.09 -25.39 -13.35
C LEU A 267 -1.21 -25.93 -14.48
N GLN A 268 -1.73 -25.83 -15.70
CA GLN A 268 -1.04 -26.24 -16.92
C GLN A 268 -0.69 -25.00 -17.73
N PRO A 269 0.46 -24.97 -18.44
CA PRO A 269 0.82 -23.87 -19.32
C PRO A 269 -0.31 -23.49 -20.26
N ALA A 270 -0.48 -22.19 -20.50
CA ALA A 270 -1.47 -21.70 -21.46
C ALA A 270 -1.06 -22.09 -22.90
N PRO A 271 -2.01 -22.27 -23.83
CA PRO A 271 -1.68 -22.59 -25.22
C PRO A 271 -0.70 -21.58 -25.83
N GLY A 272 0.48 -22.05 -26.24
CA GLY A 272 1.52 -21.23 -26.86
C GLY A 272 2.33 -20.35 -25.91
N LEU A 273 2.17 -20.51 -24.58
CA LEU A 273 2.88 -19.72 -23.56
C LEU A 273 3.58 -20.65 -22.57
N PRO A 274 4.73 -20.23 -22.01
CA PRO A 274 5.45 -21.02 -21.00
C PRO A 274 4.71 -21.08 -19.66
N ASP A 275 3.87 -20.08 -19.38
CA ASP A 275 3.19 -19.89 -18.10
C ASP A 275 1.69 -20.19 -18.21
N PRO A 276 1.04 -20.70 -17.13
CA PRO A 276 -0.40 -20.92 -17.08
C PRO A 276 -1.18 -19.61 -17.09
N TYR A 277 -2.45 -19.65 -17.52
CA TYR A 277 -3.37 -18.54 -17.23
C TYR A 277 -3.71 -18.48 -15.74
N TYR A 278 -3.81 -17.27 -15.19
CA TYR A 278 -4.33 -17.08 -13.84
C TYR A 278 -5.78 -17.58 -13.77
N PRO A 279 -6.11 -18.56 -12.91
CA PRO A 279 -7.32 -19.35 -13.05
C PRO A 279 -8.52 -18.69 -12.35
N ILE A 280 -8.98 -17.53 -12.85
CA ILE A 280 -10.05 -16.72 -12.26
C ILE A 280 -11.30 -17.56 -11.96
N GLU A 281 -11.75 -18.39 -12.90
CA GLU A 281 -12.97 -19.19 -12.75
C GLU A 281 -12.83 -20.22 -11.61
N ARG A 282 -11.68 -20.87 -11.49
CA ARG A 282 -11.43 -21.81 -10.38
C ARG A 282 -11.37 -21.09 -9.04
N LEU A 283 -10.77 -19.90 -9.00
CA LEU A 283 -10.73 -19.09 -7.78
C LEU A 283 -12.15 -18.70 -7.34
N VAL A 284 -13.02 -18.31 -8.28
CA VAL A 284 -14.44 -18.02 -7.99
C VAL A 284 -15.14 -19.22 -7.33
N GLU A 285 -14.99 -20.41 -7.89
CA GLU A 285 -15.56 -21.63 -7.30
C GLU A 285 -14.95 -22.00 -5.94
N SER A 286 -13.66 -21.70 -5.76
CA SER A 286 -12.97 -21.88 -4.48
C SER A 286 -13.51 -20.91 -3.41
N LEU A 287 -13.83 -19.68 -3.79
CA LEU A 287 -14.44 -18.69 -2.90
C LEU A 287 -15.87 -19.07 -2.51
N GLU A 288 -16.64 -19.70 -3.40
CA GLU A 288 -17.99 -20.18 -3.05
C GLU A 288 -17.92 -21.35 -2.08
N ALA A 289 -17.01 -22.30 -2.31
CA ALA A 289 -16.76 -23.39 -1.37
C ALA A 289 -16.22 -22.87 -0.03
N LEU A 290 -15.36 -21.84 -0.05
CA LEU A 290 -14.89 -21.15 1.16
C LEU A 290 -16.08 -20.56 1.94
N HIS A 291 -17.01 -19.85 1.28
CA HIS A 291 -18.20 -19.30 1.95
C HIS A 291 -18.94 -20.38 2.73
N ALA A 292 -19.30 -21.47 2.04
CA ALA A 292 -20.03 -22.58 2.64
C ALA A 292 -19.28 -23.21 3.82
N GLN A 293 -17.96 -23.37 3.68
CA GLN A 293 -17.10 -23.87 4.76
C GLN A 293 -17.07 -22.94 5.96
N LEU A 294 -16.84 -21.64 5.77
CA LEU A 294 -16.76 -20.68 6.87
C LEU A 294 -18.09 -20.57 7.63
N VAL A 295 -19.23 -20.70 6.94
CA VAL A 295 -20.55 -20.78 7.58
C VAL A 295 -20.68 -22.06 8.40
N LYS A 296 -20.33 -23.22 7.82
CA LYS A 296 -20.37 -24.52 8.51
C LYS A 296 -19.50 -24.51 9.77
N ASP A 297 -18.32 -23.91 9.69
CA ASP A 297 -17.34 -23.80 10.78
C ASP A 297 -17.72 -22.69 11.78
N LYS A 298 -18.85 -21.99 11.56
CA LYS A 298 -19.31 -20.84 12.35
C LYS A 298 -18.27 -19.72 12.45
N ALA A 299 -17.34 -19.67 11.48
CA ALA A 299 -16.34 -18.62 11.38
C ALA A 299 -16.95 -17.31 10.87
N ILE A 300 -18.04 -17.37 10.12
CA ILE A 300 -18.86 -16.25 9.70
C ILE A 300 -20.35 -16.57 9.89
N ALA A 301 -21.19 -15.54 9.95
CA ALA A 301 -22.64 -15.73 9.91
C ALA A 301 -23.09 -16.32 8.56
N ASP A 302 -24.17 -17.11 8.55
CA ASP A 302 -24.82 -17.60 7.33
C ASP A 302 -25.52 -16.46 6.57
N ARG A 303 -24.70 -15.62 5.95
CA ARG A 303 -25.09 -14.43 5.21
C ARG A 303 -24.20 -14.29 3.97
N PRO A 304 -24.73 -13.76 2.86
CA PRO A 304 -23.94 -13.45 1.68
C PRO A 304 -22.76 -12.52 1.99
N PHE A 305 -21.67 -12.62 1.23
CA PHE A 305 -20.54 -11.72 1.33
C PHE A 305 -20.88 -10.33 0.84
N ALA A 306 -20.41 -9.29 1.54
CA ALA A 306 -20.00 -8.09 0.81
C ALA A 306 -18.63 -8.35 0.20
N LEU A 307 -18.39 -7.89 -1.02
CA LEU A 307 -17.12 -8.02 -1.71
C LEU A 307 -16.51 -6.65 -1.93
N LEU A 308 -15.27 -6.46 -1.49
CA LEU A 308 -14.46 -5.31 -1.84
C LEU A 308 -13.24 -5.80 -2.62
N ALA A 309 -13.03 -5.27 -3.82
CA ALA A 309 -11.87 -5.58 -4.63
C ALA A 309 -11.21 -4.30 -5.15
N HIS A 310 -9.88 -4.33 -5.27
CA HIS A 310 -9.10 -3.24 -5.85
C HIS A 310 -8.43 -3.67 -7.15
N GLY A 311 -8.49 -2.81 -8.17
CA GLY A 311 -7.72 -2.96 -9.39
C GLY A 311 -8.12 -4.16 -10.23
N MET A 312 -7.14 -4.96 -10.66
CA MET A 312 -7.36 -6.14 -11.50
C MET A 312 -8.14 -7.25 -10.78
N SER A 313 -8.04 -7.34 -9.45
CA SER A 313 -8.86 -8.26 -8.66
C SER A 313 -10.36 -7.95 -8.72
N CYS A 314 -10.74 -6.78 -9.22
CA CYS A 314 -12.14 -6.51 -9.55
C CYS A 314 -12.70 -7.51 -10.57
N TRP A 315 -11.87 -8.11 -11.44
CA TRP A 315 -12.31 -9.14 -12.39
C TRP A 315 -12.78 -10.41 -11.68
N ILE A 316 -12.10 -10.82 -10.60
CA ILE A 316 -12.51 -11.94 -9.75
C ILE A 316 -13.85 -11.62 -9.09
N ALA A 317 -13.99 -10.43 -8.50
CA ALA A 317 -15.22 -10.03 -7.81
C ALA A 317 -16.41 -9.90 -8.78
N MET A 318 -16.18 -9.38 -9.99
CA MET A 318 -17.20 -9.29 -11.03
C MET A 318 -17.64 -10.70 -11.49
N ARG A 319 -16.71 -11.61 -11.76
CA ARG A 319 -17.04 -13.02 -12.10
C ARG A 319 -17.81 -13.71 -10.98
N TYR A 320 -17.37 -13.56 -9.73
CA TYR A 320 -18.06 -14.15 -8.58
C TYR A 320 -19.49 -13.61 -8.45
N ALA A 321 -19.69 -12.29 -8.57
CA ALA A 321 -21.02 -11.69 -8.51
C ALA A 321 -21.93 -12.13 -9.67
N THR A 322 -21.37 -12.34 -10.86
CA THR A 322 -22.10 -12.85 -12.03
C THR A 322 -22.53 -14.30 -11.86
N LEU A 323 -21.64 -15.18 -11.40
CA LEU A 323 -21.93 -16.61 -11.24
C LEU A 323 -22.76 -16.91 -9.99
N HIS A 324 -22.52 -16.19 -8.90
CA HIS A 324 -23.13 -16.42 -7.59
C HIS A 324 -23.84 -15.17 -7.04
N PRO A 325 -24.78 -14.54 -7.78
CA PRO A 325 -25.36 -13.25 -7.40
C PRO A 325 -26.10 -13.28 -6.05
N LYS A 326 -26.66 -14.44 -5.67
CA LYS A 326 -27.34 -14.63 -4.36
C LYS A 326 -26.37 -14.70 -3.18
N ARG A 327 -25.06 -14.91 -3.44
CA ARG A 327 -23.99 -14.99 -2.45
C ARG A 327 -23.26 -13.66 -2.28
N VAL A 328 -23.66 -12.64 -3.03
CA VAL A 328 -23.13 -11.28 -2.90
C VAL A 328 -24.23 -10.33 -2.42
N ARG A 329 -24.13 -9.85 -1.17
CA ARG A 329 -25.05 -8.81 -0.66
C ARG A 329 -24.73 -7.44 -1.25
N LYS A 330 -23.44 -7.12 -1.40
CA LYS A 330 -22.92 -5.81 -1.85
C LYS A 330 -21.62 -6.01 -2.60
N LEU A 331 -21.39 -5.21 -3.64
CA LEU A 331 -20.17 -5.24 -4.44
C LEU A 331 -19.51 -3.85 -4.45
N ILE A 332 -18.25 -3.77 -4.03
CA ILE A 332 -17.45 -2.56 -3.95
C ILE A 332 -16.21 -2.76 -4.83
N LEU A 333 -16.09 -1.98 -5.90
CA LEU A 333 -15.00 -2.12 -6.87
C LEU A 333 -14.19 -0.83 -6.91
N VAL A 334 -12.94 -0.89 -6.46
CA VAL A 334 -12.04 0.26 -6.42
C VAL A 334 -11.14 0.24 -7.63
N ALA A 335 -11.13 1.33 -8.40
CA ALA A 335 -10.33 1.49 -9.61
C ALA A 335 -10.39 0.26 -10.55
N PRO A 336 -11.59 -0.20 -10.97
CA PRO A 336 -11.72 -1.38 -11.83
C PRO A 336 -11.34 -1.08 -13.28
N TYR A 337 -11.01 -2.15 -14.01
CA TYR A 337 -11.00 -2.17 -15.47
C TYR A 337 -12.22 -2.95 -15.98
N SER A 338 -12.89 -2.45 -17.02
CA SER A 338 -14.05 -3.14 -17.60
C SER A 338 -13.66 -4.35 -18.46
N SER A 339 -12.43 -4.37 -18.98
CA SER A 339 -11.90 -5.42 -19.85
C SER A 339 -10.36 -5.39 -19.92
N GLY A 340 -9.76 -6.36 -20.61
CA GLY A 340 -8.34 -6.35 -20.99
C GLY A 340 -8.00 -5.14 -21.86
N ALA A 341 -8.83 -4.81 -22.84
CA ALA A 341 -8.65 -3.62 -23.68
C ALA A 341 -8.68 -2.31 -22.87
N ALA A 342 -9.53 -2.23 -21.84
CA ALA A 342 -9.55 -1.07 -20.94
C ALA A 342 -8.27 -0.94 -20.11
N TRP A 343 -7.68 -2.06 -19.70
CA TRP A 343 -6.36 -2.09 -19.04
C TRP A 343 -5.26 -1.62 -19.99
N GLU A 344 -5.25 -2.08 -21.25
CA GLU A 344 -4.28 -1.67 -22.27
C GLU A 344 -4.37 -0.16 -22.57
N ALA A 345 -5.58 0.37 -22.74
CA ALA A 345 -5.79 1.81 -22.89
C ALA A 345 -5.29 2.60 -21.67
N GLY A 346 -5.34 2.00 -20.47
CA GLY A 346 -4.76 2.55 -19.25
C GLY A 346 -3.23 2.61 -19.26
N ARG A 347 -2.57 1.58 -19.79
CA ARG A 347 -1.12 1.58 -20.05
C ARG A 347 -0.76 2.68 -21.05
N ASP A 348 -1.49 2.80 -22.16
CA ASP A 348 -1.18 3.79 -23.20
C ASP A 348 -1.31 5.23 -22.68
N ARG A 349 -2.29 5.49 -21.80
CA ARG A 349 -2.40 6.78 -21.10
C ARG A 349 -1.21 7.06 -20.18
N VAL A 350 -0.67 6.05 -19.51
CA VAL A 350 0.55 6.19 -18.67
C VAL A 350 1.73 6.56 -19.56
N GLU A 351 1.93 5.85 -20.67
CA GLU A 351 3.02 6.15 -21.60
C GLU A 351 2.92 7.57 -22.18
N ALA A 352 1.73 7.94 -22.68
CA ALA A 352 1.49 9.27 -23.23
C ALA A 352 1.74 10.37 -22.18
N ARG A 353 1.34 10.14 -20.93
CA ARG A 353 1.62 11.07 -19.82
C ARG A 353 3.10 11.17 -19.51
N GLY A 354 3.82 10.05 -19.50
CA GLY A 354 5.28 10.03 -19.33
C GLY A 354 5.98 10.87 -20.40
N ARG A 355 5.61 10.69 -21.67
CA ARG A 355 6.11 11.48 -22.80
C ARG A 355 5.80 12.97 -22.65
N GLN A 356 4.58 13.33 -22.24
CA GLN A 356 4.18 14.73 -22.02
C GLN A 356 5.01 15.40 -20.92
N LEU A 357 5.36 14.66 -19.87
CA LEU A 357 6.15 15.17 -18.74
C LEU A 357 7.66 15.08 -18.94
N GLY A 358 8.12 14.38 -19.98
CA GLY A 358 9.53 14.02 -20.13
C GLY A 358 10.01 12.99 -19.09
N ASP A 359 9.10 12.25 -18.45
CA ASP A 359 9.38 11.23 -17.45
C ASP A 359 9.64 9.88 -18.14
N GLN A 360 10.91 9.59 -18.43
CA GLN A 360 11.33 8.38 -19.12
C GLN A 360 11.04 7.11 -18.30
N GLU A 361 11.17 7.17 -16.98
CA GLU A 361 10.83 6.03 -16.12
C GLU A 361 9.36 5.63 -16.29
N MET A 362 8.45 6.61 -16.42
CA MET A 362 7.03 6.36 -16.64
C MET A 362 6.76 5.75 -18.02
N VAL A 363 7.52 6.14 -19.04
CA VAL A 363 7.44 5.58 -20.40
C VAL A 363 7.94 4.13 -20.41
N HIS A 364 9.14 3.89 -19.89
CA HIS A 364 9.72 2.55 -19.78
C HIS A 364 8.84 1.63 -18.95
N PHE A 365 8.25 2.15 -17.86
CA PHE A 365 7.32 1.39 -17.04
C PHE A 365 6.10 0.91 -17.84
N ALA A 366 5.46 1.81 -18.61
CA ALA A 366 4.32 1.44 -19.43
C ALA A 366 4.71 0.39 -20.49
N GLN A 367 5.87 0.55 -21.12
CA GLN A 367 6.37 -0.36 -22.16
C GLN A 367 6.80 -1.72 -21.60
N ASN A 368 7.31 -1.78 -20.37
CA ASN A 368 7.76 -3.01 -19.71
C ASN A 368 6.61 -4.00 -19.42
N GLN A 369 5.36 -3.55 -19.46
CA GLN A 369 4.21 -4.42 -19.21
C GLN A 369 3.80 -5.29 -20.42
N LEU A 370 4.35 -4.98 -21.60
CA LEU A 370 4.18 -5.77 -22.82
C LEU A 370 5.07 -7.01 -22.78
N TYR A 371 4.61 -8.10 -23.40
CA TYR A 371 5.39 -9.36 -23.44
C TYR A 371 6.73 -9.19 -24.18
N ASP A 372 6.71 -8.50 -25.33
CA ASP A 372 7.89 -8.11 -26.10
C ASP A 372 8.22 -6.62 -25.88
N GLY A 373 8.04 -6.17 -24.63
CA GLY A 373 8.15 -4.78 -24.21
C GLY A 373 9.57 -4.31 -23.92
N TYR A 374 9.66 -3.14 -23.29
CA TYR A 374 10.93 -2.63 -22.78
C TYR A 374 11.47 -3.53 -21.66
N GLU A 375 12.73 -3.93 -21.74
CA GLU A 375 13.43 -4.64 -20.66
C GLU A 375 14.35 -3.69 -19.91
N ALA A 376 14.28 -3.74 -18.57
CA ALA A 376 15.17 -2.97 -17.71
C ALA A 376 16.63 -3.36 -17.97
N LYS A 377 17.53 -2.36 -18.03
CA LYS A 377 18.94 -2.55 -18.38
C LYS A 377 19.83 -2.85 -17.17
N SER A 378 19.30 -2.70 -15.97
CA SER A 378 20.00 -2.95 -14.71
C SER A 378 19.00 -3.22 -13.58
N ASP A 379 19.49 -3.80 -12.48
CA ASP A 379 18.69 -4.03 -11.28
C ASP A 379 18.15 -2.72 -10.68
N ALA A 380 18.95 -1.64 -10.76
CA ALA A 380 18.54 -0.31 -10.32
C ALA A 380 17.36 0.21 -11.15
N GLU A 381 17.37 -0.03 -12.47
CA GLU A 381 16.24 0.31 -13.34
C GLU A 381 15.03 -0.59 -13.05
N THR A 382 15.21 -1.89 -12.81
CA THR A 382 14.09 -2.78 -12.41
C THR A 382 13.36 -2.24 -11.19
N VAL A 383 14.09 -1.89 -10.12
CA VAL A 383 13.53 -1.27 -8.92
C VAL A 383 12.87 0.07 -9.22
N ALA A 384 13.43 0.84 -10.16
CA ALA A 384 12.85 2.11 -10.57
C ALA A 384 11.50 1.96 -11.27
N LEU A 385 11.34 0.96 -12.13
CA LEU A 385 10.08 0.67 -12.80
C LEU A 385 9.00 0.20 -11.80
N GLU A 386 9.36 -0.69 -10.85
CA GLU A 386 8.46 -1.10 -9.77
C GLU A 386 7.99 0.08 -8.91
N ARG A 387 8.93 0.97 -8.54
CA ARG A 387 8.63 2.20 -7.80
C ARG A 387 7.70 3.10 -8.60
N LYS A 388 7.96 3.25 -9.90
CA LYS A 388 7.16 4.09 -10.79
C LYS A 388 5.74 3.55 -10.94
N GLU A 389 5.58 2.23 -10.96
CA GLU A 389 4.28 1.59 -10.91
C GLU A 389 3.46 2.10 -9.73
N LEU A 390 4.00 1.92 -8.52
CA LEU A 390 3.30 2.33 -7.31
C LEU A 390 3.04 3.83 -7.30
N SER A 391 3.99 4.64 -7.76
CA SER A 391 3.83 6.11 -7.84
C SER A 391 2.64 6.52 -8.71
N CYS A 392 2.36 5.77 -9.79
CA CYS A 392 1.20 6.01 -10.66
C CYS A 392 -0.15 5.68 -10.01
N TYR A 393 -0.16 5.08 -8.81
CA TYR A 393 -1.40 4.77 -8.09
C TYR A 393 -1.89 5.99 -7.28
N PHE A 394 -1.03 6.98 -7.06
CA PHE A 394 -1.33 8.16 -6.23
C PHE A 394 -1.44 9.41 -7.10
N ALA A 395 -2.31 10.32 -6.69
CA ALA A 395 -2.50 11.62 -7.30
C ALA A 395 -1.44 12.64 -6.86
N ASP A 396 -0.92 12.52 -5.64
CA ASP A 396 0.22 13.30 -5.15
C ASP A 396 1.41 12.36 -4.93
N PRO A 397 2.36 12.29 -5.88
CA PRO A 397 3.51 11.41 -5.78
C PRO A 397 4.53 11.91 -4.75
N ARG A 398 4.30 13.03 -4.08
CA ARG A 398 5.23 13.53 -3.06
C ARG A 398 5.04 12.81 -1.73
N ASP A 399 3.86 12.28 -1.44
CA ASP A 399 3.51 11.77 -0.12
C ASP A 399 4.45 10.65 0.40
N LEU A 400 5.09 10.87 1.55
CA LEU A 400 6.09 9.96 2.13
C LEU A 400 5.51 8.63 2.63
N GLU A 401 4.20 8.56 2.79
CA GLU A 401 3.52 7.31 3.13
C GLU A 401 3.56 6.30 1.98
N ILE A 402 3.72 6.76 0.74
CA ILE A 402 3.93 5.89 -0.43
C ILE A 402 5.18 5.02 -0.22
N GLY A 403 6.26 5.60 0.30
CA GLY A 403 7.49 4.86 0.58
C GLY A 403 7.36 3.87 1.74
N ARG A 404 6.56 4.21 2.78
CA ARG A 404 6.20 3.25 3.84
C ARG A 404 5.40 2.07 3.27
N LEU A 405 4.46 2.34 2.37
CA LEU A 405 3.66 1.32 1.70
C LEU A 405 4.54 0.45 0.80
N PHE A 406 5.40 1.04 -0.03
CA PHE A 406 6.36 0.30 -0.86
C PHE A 406 7.23 -0.63 -0.02
N GLY A 407 7.77 -0.08 1.07
CA GLY A 407 8.50 -0.82 2.08
C GLY A 407 9.88 -1.34 1.61
N PRO A 408 10.61 -1.99 2.52
CA PRO A 408 11.90 -2.58 2.20
C PRO A 408 11.74 -3.80 1.29
N LEU A 409 12.85 -4.23 0.71
CA LEU A 409 12.98 -5.58 0.18
C LEU A 409 12.93 -6.56 1.36
N VAL A 410 12.18 -7.65 1.21
CA VAL A 410 12.08 -8.71 2.21
C VAL A 410 12.13 -10.06 1.53
N ASP A 411 12.67 -11.03 2.25
CA ASP A 411 12.64 -12.43 1.83
C ASP A 411 11.31 -13.04 2.28
N LYS A 412 10.62 -13.68 1.33
CA LYS A 412 9.36 -14.40 1.55
C LYS A 412 9.53 -15.84 1.09
N GLU A 413 9.22 -16.76 1.99
CA GLU A 413 9.20 -18.18 1.67
C GLU A 413 7.82 -18.57 1.13
N GLU A 414 7.78 -19.14 -0.08
CA GLU A 414 6.60 -19.77 -0.65
C GLU A 414 7.00 -21.12 -1.25
N ASP A 415 6.29 -22.18 -0.87
CA ASP A 415 6.55 -23.56 -1.32
C ASP A 415 8.01 -24.04 -1.16
N GLY A 416 8.67 -23.59 -0.08
CA GLY A 416 10.05 -23.94 0.23
C GLY A 416 11.10 -23.17 -0.57
N GLU A 417 10.68 -22.23 -1.42
CA GLU A 417 11.56 -21.29 -2.13
C GLU A 417 11.51 -19.91 -1.49
N VAL A 418 12.66 -19.24 -1.45
CA VAL A 418 12.78 -17.88 -0.91
C VAL A 418 12.83 -16.88 -2.06
N TYR A 419 11.87 -15.97 -2.08
CA TYR A 419 11.78 -14.88 -3.04
C TYR A 419 12.08 -13.56 -2.36
N SER A 420 12.98 -12.76 -2.94
CA SER A 420 13.21 -11.39 -2.49
C SER A 420 12.30 -10.44 -3.27
N CYS A 421 11.36 -9.80 -2.57
CA CYS A 421 10.40 -8.87 -3.18
C CYS A 421 10.07 -7.72 -2.24
N ARG A 422 9.38 -6.68 -2.72
CA ARG A 422 8.96 -5.58 -1.85
C ARG A 422 7.97 -6.07 -0.81
N TRP A 423 8.02 -5.48 0.39
CA TRP A 423 7.11 -5.80 1.48
C TRP A 423 5.66 -5.92 1.03
N ILE A 424 5.18 -4.94 0.25
CA ILE A 424 3.81 -4.87 -0.28
C ILE A 424 3.53 -5.80 -1.46
N GLN A 425 4.55 -6.28 -2.17
CA GLN A 425 4.39 -7.20 -3.28
C GLN A 425 4.26 -8.63 -2.78
N ARG A 426 3.69 -9.51 -3.59
CA ARG A 426 3.56 -10.92 -3.27
C ARG A 426 4.08 -11.78 -4.42
N PRO A 427 4.97 -12.76 -4.17
CA PRO A 427 5.34 -13.76 -5.17
C PRO A 427 4.09 -14.58 -5.52
N LEU A 428 3.54 -14.34 -6.71
CA LEU A 428 2.40 -15.08 -7.24
C LEU A 428 2.81 -16.25 -8.15
N GLY A 429 4.12 -16.47 -8.33
CA GLY A 429 4.65 -17.31 -9.40
C GLY A 429 4.41 -16.70 -10.78
N THR A 430 4.83 -17.42 -11.82
CA THR A 430 4.63 -16.98 -13.20
C THR A 430 3.26 -17.42 -13.70
N VAL A 431 2.41 -16.44 -14.02
CA VAL A 431 1.10 -16.66 -14.65
C VAL A 431 0.82 -15.55 -15.64
N VAL A 432 0.03 -15.88 -16.66
CA VAL A 432 -0.51 -14.92 -17.62
C VAL A 432 -1.89 -14.52 -17.16
N ILE A 433 -2.15 -13.21 -17.01
CA ILE A 433 -3.51 -12.77 -16.74
C ILE A 433 -4.39 -13.09 -17.96
N PRO A 434 -5.50 -13.83 -17.80
CA PRO A 434 -6.38 -14.17 -18.92
C PRO A 434 -7.11 -12.94 -19.45
N GLU A 435 -7.59 -13.02 -20.69
CA GLU A 435 -8.49 -12.00 -21.23
C GLU A 435 -9.77 -11.93 -20.38
N PHE A 436 -10.16 -10.71 -20.02
CA PHE A 436 -11.42 -10.44 -19.34
C PHE A 436 -12.21 -9.42 -20.16
N ASP A 437 -13.52 -9.64 -20.27
CA ASP A 437 -14.43 -8.68 -20.88
C ASP A 437 -15.78 -8.72 -20.19
N LEU A 438 -16.10 -7.64 -19.48
CA LEU A 438 -17.38 -7.50 -18.77
C LEU A 438 -18.58 -7.52 -19.72
N ALA A 439 -18.42 -7.12 -20.97
CA ALA A 439 -19.51 -7.14 -21.95
C ALA A 439 -19.94 -8.57 -22.32
N LYS A 440 -19.04 -9.56 -22.17
CA LYS A 440 -19.32 -10.99 -22.40
C LYS A 440 -20.01 -11.65 -21.21
N LEU A 441 -20.14 -10.98 -20.06
CA LEU A 441 -20.82 -11.53 -18.88
C LEU A 441 -22.34 -11.31 -18.94
N PRO A 442 -23.15 -12.25 -18.43
CA PRO A 442 -24.57 -11.99 -18.24
C PRO A 442 -24.75 -10.87 -17.19
N ARG A 443 -25.67 -9.95 -17.48
CA ARG A 443 -26.01 -8.88 -16.55
C ARG A 443 -26.74 -9.44 -15.34
N VAL A 444 -26.26 -9.10 -14.16
CA VAL A 444 -26.90 -9.42 -12.88
C VAL A 444 -27.11 -8.14 -12.08
N ARG A 445 -28.13 -8.11 -11.22
CA ARG A 445 -28.36 -6.96 -10.32
C ARG A 445 -27.83 -7.29 -8.94
N VAL A 446 -26.77 -6.61 -8.55
CA VAL A 446 -26.18 -6.64 -7.21
C VAL A 446 -26.02 -5.19 -6.78
N PRO A 447 -26.36 -4.80 -5.53
CA PRO A 447 -26.12 -3.44 -5.08
C PRO A 447 -24.61 -3.13 -5.13
N THR A 448 -24.23 -2.30 -6.10
CA THR A 448 -22.83 -2.08 -6.45
C THR A 448 -22.42 -0.62 -6.29
N LEU A 449 -21.25 -0.41 -5.70
CA LEU A 449 -20.54 0.85 -5.65
C LEU A 449 -19.21 0.70 -6.40
N VAL A 450 -19.06 1.44 -7.50
CA VAL A 450 -17.79 1.56 -8.19
C VAL A 450 -17.10 2.84 -7.74
N ILE A 451 -15.85 2.73 -7.33
CA ILE A 451 -15.06 3.83 -6.77
C ILE A 451 -13.97 4.20 -7.77
N HIS A 452 -13.92 5.46 -8.18
CA HIS A 452 -12.96 5.98 -9.15
C HIS A 452 -12.35 7.29 -8.67
N GLY A 453 -11.02 7.40 -8.71
CA GLY A 453 -10.32 8.66 -8.48
C GLY A 453 -10.07 9.40 -9.79
N ASN A 454 -10.50 10.66 -9.85
CA ASN A 454 -10.49 11.49 -11.05
C ASN A 454 -9.07 11.82 -11.56
N ARG A 455 -8.03 11.61 -10.76
CA ARG A 455 -6.63 11.85 -11.15
C ARG A 455 -5.91 10.59 -11.60
N SER A 456 -6.61 9.46 -11.68
CA SER A 456 -6.06 8.21 -12.18
C SER A 456 -5.71 8.35 -13.67
N VAL A 457 -4.44 8.07 -14.00
CA VAL A 457 -3.99 7.92 -15.40
C VAL A 457 -4.30 6.52 -15.96
N ARG A 458 -4.41 5.53 -15.07
CA ARG A 458 -4.59 4.11 -15.38
C ARG A 458 -6.03 3.72 -15.71
N THR A 459 -6.95 4.01 -14.80
CA THR A 459 -8.39 3.73 -14.94
C THR A 459 -9.15 4.96 -15.43
N SER A 460 -10.26 4.76 -16.13
CA SER A 460 -11.11 5.83 -16.66
C SER A 460 -12.46 5.89 -15.94
N LEU A 461 -13.14 7.05 -16.02
CA LEU A 461 -14.49 7.20 -15.49
C LEU A 461 -15.50 6.43 -16.34
N GLU A 462 -15.25 6.36 -17.64
CA GLU A 462 -16.03 5.63 -18.63
C GLU A 462 -16.09 4.14 -18.28
N ASP A 463 -14.95 3.53 -17.97
CA ASP A 463 -14.88 2.15 -17.50
C ASP A 463 -15.67 1.96 -16.20
N ALA A 464 -15.45 2.85 -15.23
CA ALA A 464 -16.17 2.80 -13.96
C ALA A 464 -17.70 2.87 -14.16
N ALA A 465 -18.16 3.70 -15.10
CA ALA A 465 -19.57 3.83 -15.46
C ALA A 465 -20.11 2.59 -16.17
N VAL A 466 -19.34 1.97 -17.07
CA VAL A 466 -19.69 0.69 -17.72
C VAL A 466 -19.86 -0.39 -16.66
N VAL A 467 -18.93 -0.52 -15.72
CA VAL A 467 -19.01 -1.50 -14.62
C VAL A 467 -20.23 -1.23 -13.74
N ALA A 468 -20.44 0.01 -13.31
CA ALA A 468 -21.60 0.36 -12.48
C ALA A 468 -22.92 0.02 -13.20
N LYS A 469 -23.04 0.37 -14.49
CA LYS A 469 -24.23 0.06 -15.31
C LYS A 469 -24.48 -1.43 -15.43
N HIS A 470 -23.43 -2.24 -15.59
CA HIS A 470 -23.55 -3.70 -15.74
C HIS A 470 -24.25 -4.33 -14.53
N PHE A 471 -23.88 -3.92 -13.31
CA PHE A 471 -24.42 -4.48 -12.07
C PHE A 471 -25.64 -3.71 -11.52
N GLY A 472 -26.07 -2.62 -12.16
CA GLY A 472 -27.13 -1.75 -11.64
C GLY A 472 -26.69 -0.88 -10.45
N GLY A 473 -25.41 -0.57 -10.36
CA GLY A 473 -24.77 0.20 -9.31
C GLY A 473 -24.60 1.69 -9.61
N LYS A 474 -23.75 2.35 -8.81
CA LYS A 474 -23.39 3.77 -8.96
C LYS A 474 -21.88 3.96 -8.89
N VAL A 475 -21.40 5.04 -9.50
CA VAL A 475 -20.00 5.48 -9.38
C VAL A 475 -19.87 6.54 -8.29
N ALA A 476 -18.97 6.34 -7.34
CA ALA A 476 -18.47 7.38 -6.45
C ALA A 476 -17.13 7.91 -6.99
N ARG A 477 -17.06 9.23 -7.15
CA ARG A 477 -15.90 9.93 -7.73
C ARG A 477 -15.13 10.64 -6.62
N PHE A 478 -13.82 10.42 -6.62
CA PHE A 478 -12.88 10.99 -5.67
C PHE A 478 -12.02 12.02 -6.40
N ARG A 479 -12.20 13.31 -6.09
CA ARG A 479 -11.70 14.40 -6.94
C ARG A 479 -10.18 14.55 -6.84
N LYS A 480 -9.63 14.25 -5.68
CA LYS A 480 -8.21 14.44 -5.36
C LYS A 480 -7.41 13.15 -5.40
N SER A 481 -8.07 12.02 -5.59
CA SER A 481 -7.45 10.68 -5.62
C SER A 481 -7.17 10.18 -7.03
N ALA A 482 -6.21 9.27 -7.14
CA ALA A 482 -5.96 8.44 -8.30
C ALA A 482 -6.55 7.03 -8.09
N ARG A 483 -5.71 6.01 -7.86
CA ARG A 483 -6.19 4.63 -7.65
C ARG A 483 -6.40 4.28 -6.18
N MET A 484 -5.96 5.14 -5.25
CA MET A 484 -5.94 4.84 -3.82
C MET A 484 -6.91 5.74 -3.00
N PRO A 485 -8.20 5.87 -3.33
CA PRO A 485 -9.10 6.79 -2.64
C PRO A 485 -9.34 6.44 -1.16
N PHE A 486 -9.21 5.16 -0.78
CA PHE A 486 -9.23 4.73 0.63
C PHE A 486 -8.08 5.30 1.45
N TYR A 487 -7.03 5.78 0.78
CA TYR A 487 -5.90 6.45 1.38
C TYR A 487 -6.01 7.98 1.22
N GLU A 488 -6.15 8.46 -0.03
CA GLU A 488 -6.02 9.87 -0.39
C GLU A 488 -7.21 10.73 0.08
N GLU A 489 -8.41 10.15 0.10
CA GLU A 489 -9.67 10.78 0.50
C GLU A 489 -10.45 9.87 1.46
N HIS A 490 -9.73 9.31 2.45
CA HIS A 490 -10.21 8.24 3.34
C HIS A 490 -11.58 8.50 3.98
N ALA A 491 -11.80 9.69 4.55
CA ALA A 491 -13.06 10.00 5.25
C ALA A 491 -14.28 9.89 4.31
N ASP A 492 -14.14 10.38 3.08
CA ASP A 492 -15.18 10.27 2.06
C ASP A 492 -15.32 8.83 1.57
N PHE A 493 -14.21 8.09 1.47
CA PHE A 493 -14.19 6.68 1.09
C PHE A 493 -14.99 5.83 2.08
N VAL A 494 -14.67 5.91 3.37
CA VAL A 494 -15.37 5.15 4.42
C VAL A 494 -16.84 5.55 4.49
N LYS A 495 -17.15 6.84 4.35
CA LYS A 495 -18.54 7.33 4.33
C LYS A 495 -19.38 6.67 3.22
N VAL A 496 -18.87 6.60 1.99
CA VAL A 496 -19.63 5.99 0.88
C VAL A 496 -19.70 4.47 1.01
N VAL A 497 -18.65 3.82 1.52
CA VAL A 497 -18.61 2.37 1.74
C VAL A 497 -19.58 1.97 2.87
N ARG A 498 -19.52 2.62 4.04
CA ARG A 498 -20.46 2.37 5.16
C ARG A 498 -21.90 2.55 4.72
N LYS A 499 -22.20 3.64 4.00
CA LYS A 499 -23.54 3.91 3.46
C LYS A 499 -24.05 2.78 2.55
N LEU A 500 -23.18 2.11 1.80
CA LEU A 500 -23.58 0.94 1.01
C LEU A 500 -23.80 -0.29 1.88
N LEU A 501 -22.93 -0.52 2.87
CA LEU A 501 -22.95 -1.69 3.74
C LEU A 501 -24.10 -1.69 4.75
N GLU A 502 -24.58 -0.51 5.17
CA GLU A 502 -25.70 -0.29 6.10
C GLU A 502 -27.08 -0.38 5.44
N ARG A 503 -27.15 -0.07 4.13
CA ARG A 503 -28.35 -0.28 3.30
C ARG A 503 -28.43 -1.73 2.88
#